data_AF-A0A351GR73-F1
#
_entry.id   AF-A0A351GR73-F1
#
_cell.length_a   1.000
_cell.length_b   1.000
_cell.length_c   1.000
_cell.angle_alpha   90.00
_cell.angle_beta   90.00
_cell.angle_gamma   90.00
#
_symmetry.space_group_name_H-M   'P 1'
#
loop_
_entity.id
_entity.type
_entity.pdbx_description
1 polymer ?
#
loop_
_entity_poly.entity_id
_entity_poly.type
_entity_poly.pdbx_seq_one_letter_code
_entity_poly.pdbx_strand_id
1 'polypeptide(L)'
;MRQFFIVVFAFVLSGCNSAKDIGGMYHMISDDPALQRITLEIDGTRVSGQGPCNRYFGSITYSDTGSNSIQVGPIASIKKACPHLSADQSYFQELQRVSMVKVVPGGLVLTTSDETKLVFNTAKLRFAVGLFQRIRQRLPPSTGQRANRIYRLPKARWRWQQNQTQLTKSPSFLVLMRNDALLPRE
;
A
#
# COMPACT_ATOMS: atom_id res chain seq x y z
N MET A 1 61.47 30.23 10.83
CA MET A 1 61.37 28.78 10.58
C MET A 1 60.08 28.28 11.20
N ARG A 2 59.40 27.37 10.50
CA ARG A 2 57.95 27.22 10.41
C ARG A 2 57.42 26.26 11.49
N GLN A 3 56.53 26.77 12.35
CA GLN A 3 55.91 26.05 13.46
C GLN A 3 54.81 25.12 12.88
N PHE A 4 55.08 23.82 12.86
CA PHE A 4 54.14 22.81 12.40
C PHE A 4 53.10 22.55 13.51
N PHE A 5 51.96 23.22 13.45
CA PHE A 5 50.76 22.82 14.19
C PHE A 5 50.26 21.50 13.59
N ILE A 6 50.53 20.39 14.29
CA ILE A 6 49.94 19.09 13.99
C ILE A 6 48.47 19.16 14.43
N VAL A 7 47.57 19.42 13.48
CA VAL A 7 46.13 19.30 13.68
C VAL A 7 45.82 17.80 13.75
N VAL A 8 45.67 17.28 14.97
CA VAL A 8 45.13 15.94 15.21
C VAL A 8 43.66 15.98 14.79
N PHE A 9 43.39 15.53 13.57
CA PHE A 9 42.04 15.31 13.08
C PHE A 9 41.47 14.12 13.86
N ALA A 10 40.75 14.41 14.95
CA ALA A 10 39.96 13.42 15.66
C ALA A 10 38.91 12.90 14.68
N PHE A 11 39.14 11.70 14.13
CA PHE A 11 38.18 10.95 13.35
C PHE A 11 37.02 10.58 14.29
N VAL A 12 36.01 11.45 14.35
CA VAL A 12 34.73 11.14 14.99
C VAL A 12 34.07 10.08 14.10
N LEU A 13 34.32 8.81 14.41
CA LEU A 13 33.57 7.70 13.89
C LEU A 13 32.16 7.79 14.48
N SER A 14 31.28 8.51 13.78
CA SER A 14 29.84 8.45 14.00
C SER A 14 29.38 7.04 13.63
N GLY A 15 29.36 6.17 14.62
CA GLY A 15 28.78 4.84 14.50
C GLY A 15 27.28 4.99 14.29
N CYS A 16 26.82 4.70 13.08
CA CYS A 16 25.40 4.47 12.86
C CYS A 16 25.08 3.14 13.54
N ASN A 17 24.41 3.16 14.70
CA ASN A 17 23.87 1.95 15.31
C ASN A 17 22.82 1.40 14.35
N SER A 18 23.20 0.45 13.49
CA SER A 18 22.27 -0.24 12.61
C SER A 18 21.34 -1.09 13.46
N ALA A 19 20.18 -0.53 13.81
CA ALA A 19 19.06 -1.32 14.27
C ALA A 19 18.83 -2.44 13.24
N LYS A 20 18.55 -3.64 13.75
CA LYS A 20 18.24 -4.82 12.94
C LYS A 20 17.04 -4.51 12.04
N ASP A 21 17.31 -4.16 10.79
CA ASP A 21 16.26 -3.76 9.85
C ASP A 21 15.57 -5.01 9.30
N ILE A 22 14.57 -5.50 10.05
CA ILE A 22 13.63 -6.53 9.59
C ILE A 22 12.32 -5.91 9.08
N GLY A 23 12.25 -4.57 9.08
CA GLY A 23 11.07 -3.82 8.70
C GLY A 23 10.71 -4.07 7.23
N GLY A 24 9.41 -4.20 6.96
CA GLY A 24 8.93 -4.38 5.60
C GLY A 24 7.66 -5.20 5.48
N MET A 25 7.23 -5.32 4.23
CA MET A 25 6.06 -6.06 3.80
C MET A 25 6.48 -7.41 3.22
N TYR A 26 5.82 -8.48 3.65
CA TYR A 26 6.12 -9.84 3.27
C TYR A 26 4.85 -10.63 2.93
N HIS A 27 4.99 -11.63 2.06
CA HIS A 27 3.92 -12.56 1.67
C HIS A 27 4.35 -14.00 1.96
N MET A 28 3.46 -14.81 2.52
CA MET A 28 3.76 -16.21 2.81
C MET A 28 3.94 -17.02 1.53
N ILE A 29 4.94 -17.91 1.51
CA ILE A 29 5.13 -18.88 0.43
C ILE A 29 4.39 -20.15 0.83
N SER A 30 3.36 -20.51 0.07
CA SER A 30 2.61 -21.75 0.26
C SER A 30 1.95 -22.20 -1.05
N ASP A 31 1.74 -23.51 -1.18
CA ASP A 31 1.07 -24.14 -2.32
C ASP A 31 -0.45 -23.95 -2.28
N ASP A 32 -1.01 -23.70 -1.09
CA ASP A 32 -2.45 -23.48 -0.91
C ASP A 32 -2.85 -22.03 -1.28
N PRO A 33 -3.78 -21.82 -2.23
CA PRO A 33 -4.26 -20.48 -2.60
C PRO A 33 -4.95 -19.71 -1.47
N ALA A 34 -5.43 -20.39 -0.42
CA ALA A 34 -5.95 -19.74 0.78
C ALA A 34 -4.82 -19.12 1.62
N LEU A 35 -3.66 -19.79 1.68
CA LEU A 35 -2.49 -19.34 2.43
C LEU A 35 -1.65 -18.28 1.68
N GLN A 36 -1.73 -18.23 0.35
CA GLN A 36 -1.06 -17.20 -0.46
C GLN A 36 -1.55 -15.77 -0.18
N ARG A 37 -2.72 -15.61 0.45
CA ARG A 37 -3.25 -14.29 0.84
C ARG A 37 -2.64 -13.77 2.13
N ILE A 38 -1.86 -14.60 2.82
CA ILE A 38 -1.25 -14.23 4.09
C ILE A 38 -0.16 -13.20 3.83
N THR A 39 -0.28 -12.07 4.52
CA THR A 39 0.70 -11.00 4.50
C THR A 39 1.19 -10.72 5.90
N LEU A 40 2.46 -10.34 6.01
CA LEU A 40 3.12 -9.97 7.25
C LEU A 40 3.83 -8.63 7.02
N GLU A 41 3.51 -7.66 7.85
CA GLU A 41 4.13 -6.34 7.88
C GLU A 41 4.79 -6.16 9.23
N ILE A 42 6.06 -5.76 9.22
CA ILE A 42 6.81 -5.45 10.44
C ILE A 42 7.24 -4.00 10.37
N ASP A 43 6.85 -3.23 11.38
CA ASP A 43 7.23 -1.82 11.54
C ASP A 43 7.76 -1.61 12.97
N GLY A 44 9.09 -1.64 13.11
CA GLY A 44 9.76 -1.58 14.39
C GLY A 44 9.30 -2.68 15.34
N THR A 45 8.55 -2.32 16.38
CA THR A 45 8.00 -3.25 17.40
C THR A 45 6.56 -3.65 17.14
N ARG A 46 6.00 -3.32 15.97
CA ARG A 46 4.62 -3.65 15.60
C ARG A 46 4.61 -4.67 14.49
N VAL A 47 3.64 -5.57 14.56
CA VAL A 47 3.35 -6.54 13.50
C VAL A 47 1.91 -6.39 13.07
N SER A 48 1.67 -6.35 11.76
CA SER A 48 0.33 -6.31 11.16
C SER A 48 0.27 -7.21 9.94
N GLY A 49 -0.94 -7.52 9.50
CA GLY A 49 -1.07 -8.33 8.30
C GLY A 49 -2.48 -8.81 8.00
N GLN A 50 -2.57 -9.57 6.92
CA GLN A 50 -3.76 -10.31 6.52
C GLN A 50 -3.49 -11.79 6.81
N GLY A 51 -4.32 -12.44 7.61
CA GLY A 51 -4.33 -13.90 7.76
C GLY A 51 -5.18 -14.56 6.66
N PRO A 52 -5.40 -15.88 6.72
CA PRO A 52 -6.31 -16.61 5.82
C PRO A 52 -7.68 -15.94 5.59
N CYS A 53 -8.27 -15.31 6.61
CA CYS A 53 -9.56 -14.62 6.55
C CYS A 53 -9.49 -13.21 7.15
N ASN A 54 -8.94 -13.07 8.36
CA ASN A 54 -9.00 -11.85 9.15
C ASN A 54 -7.70 -11.05 9.11
N ARG A 55 -7.83 -9.73 9.24
CA ARG A 55 -6.67 -8.86 9.48
C ARG A 55 -6.26 -8.96 10.93
N TYR A 56 -4.96 -8.92 11.17
CA TYR A 56 -4.39 -9.03 12.50
C TYR A 56 -3.36 -7.93 12.76
N PHE A 57 -3.14 -7.69 14.05
CA PHE A 57 -2.15 -6.76 14.56
C PHE A 57 -1.66 -7.21 15.93
N GLY A 58 -0.40 -6.91 16.24
CA GLY A 58 0.25 -7.28 17.49
C GLY A 58 1.54 -6.49 17.70
N SER A 59 2.26 -6.86 18.74
CA SER A 59 3.57 -6.31 19.06
C SER A 59 4.66 -7.38 18.98
N ILE A 60 5.89 -6.94 18.71
CA ILE A 60 7.10 -7.75 18.75
C ILE A 60 8.05 -7.13 19.77
N THR A 61 8.57 -7.98 20.64
CA THR A 61 9.66 -7.65 21.55
C THR A 61 10.94 -8.32 21.05
N TYR A 62 12.00 -7.54 20.93
CA TYR A 62 13.33 -8.04 20.57
C TYR A 62 14.08 -8.39 21.85
N SER A 63 14.71 -9.57 21.90
CA SER A 63 15.55 -9.95 23.05
C SER A 63 16.99 -9.53 22.81
N ASP A 64 17.62 -8.91 23.81
CA ASP A 64 19.03 -8.49 23.73
C ASP A 64 20.02 -9.66 23.78
N THR A 65 19.56 -10.86 24.15
CA THR A 65 20.37 -12.07 24.34
C THR A 65 20.77 -12.77 23.06
N GLY A 66 20.21 -12.39 21.90
CA GLY A 66 20.59 -12.96 20.62
C GLY A 66 20.11 -12.07 19.49
N SER A 67 20.99 -11.79 18.53
CA SER A 67 20.76 -10.87 17.42
C SER A 67 19.55 -11.22 16.52
N ASN A 68 18.92 -12.38 16.73
CA ASN A 68 17.80 -12.89 15.93
C ASN A 68 16.62 -13.41 16.78
N SER A 69 16.66 -13.24 18.10
CA SER A 69 15.58 -13.69 19.00
C SER A 69 14.46 -12.65 19.04
N ILE A 70 13.25 -13.07 18.74
CA ILE A 70 12.05 -12.23 18.83
C ILE A 70 10.95 -12.96 19.58
N GLN A 71 10.11 -12.20 20.26
CA GLN A 71 8.91 -12.70 20.89
C GLN A 71 7.70 -11.92 20.38
N VAL A 72 6.73 -12.64 19.82
CA VAL A 72 5.48 -12.04 19.37
C VAL A 72 4.52 -11.97 20.55
N GLY A 73 4.02 -10.77 20.82
CA GLY A 73 3.04 -10.52 21.88
C GLY A 73 1.64 -11.00 21.52
N PRO A 74 0.63 -10.64 22.34
CA PRO A 74 -0.77 -10.96 22.05
C PRO A 74 -1.17 -10.41 20.67
N ILE A 75 -1.83 -11.27 19.88
CA ILE A 75 -2.33 -10.92 18.54
C ILE A 75 -3.81 -10.65 18.65
N ALA A 76 -4.23 -9.49 18.17
CA ALA A 76 -5.62 -9.12 18.01
C ALA A 76 -6.01 -9.20 16.52
N SER A 77 -7.26 -9.57 16.25
CA SER A 77 -7.79 -9.70 14.89
C SER A 77 -9.21 -9.19 14.76
N ILE A 78 -9.56 -8.71 13.57
CA ILE A 78 -10.93 -8.27 13.25
C ILE A 78 -11.72 -9.50 12.83
N LYS A 79 -12.69 -9.93 13.64
CA LYS A 79 -13.52 -11.10 13.34
C LYS A 79 -14.51 -10.80 12.21
N LYS A 80 -14.27 -11.37 11.02
CA LYS A 80 -15.24 -11.46 9.92
C LYS A 80 -15.69 -12.91 9.74
N ALA A 81 -16.88 -13.11 9.20
CA ALA A 81 -17.37 -14.44 8.84
C ALA A 81 -16.68 -14.92 7.55
N CYS A 82 -15.78 -15.90 7.65
CA CYS A 82 -15.26 -16.65 6.50
C CYS A 82 -15.30 -18.16 6.81
N PRO A 83 -15.27 -19.03 5.79
CA PRO A 83 -15.18 -20.48 6.00
C PRO A 83 -13.84 -20.94 6.60
N HIS A 84 -12.78 -20.12 6.55
CA HIS A 84 -11.42 -20.46 6.99
C HIS A 84 -11.04 -19.94 8.39
N LEU A 85 -11.99 -19.86 9.32
CA LEU A 85 -11.74 -19.33 10.67
C LEU A 85 -10.78 -20.20 11.51
N SER A 86 -10.82 -21.52 11.34
CA SER A 86 -9.92 -22.45 12.04
C SER A 86 -8.46 -22.26 11.61
N ALA A 87 -8.23 -22.03 10.32
CA ALA A 87 -6.90 -21.76 9.78
C ALA A 87 -6.33 -20.43 10.30
N ASP A 88 -7.16 -19.39 10.40
CA ASP A 88 -6.76 -18.12 11.02
C ASP A 88 -6.25 -18.30 12.45
N GLN A 89 -7.01 -19.03 13.27
CA GLN A 89 -6.65 -19.22 14.67
C GLN A 89 -5.38 -20.06 14.83
N SER A 90 -5.20 -21.07 13.99
CA SER A 90 -3.98 -21.89 13.96
C SER A 90 -2.77 -21.04 13.57
N TYR A 91 -2.89 -20.21 12.54
CA TYR A 91 -1.83 -19.28 12.12
C TYR A 91 -1.46 -18.28 13.22
N PHE A 92 -2.42 -17.69 13.92
CA PHE A 92 -2.13 -16.75 15.02
C PHE A 92 -1.44 -17.43 16.20
N GLN A 93 -1.81 -18.68 16.51
CA GLN A 93 -1.14 -19.46 17.55
C GLN A 93 0.31 -19.80 17.15
N GLU A 94 0.55 -20.16 15.89
CA GLU A 94 1.91 -20.40 15.39
C GLU A 94 2.76 -19.13 15.42
N LEU A 95 2.22 -17.98 15.01
CA LEU A 95 2.92 -16.69 15.08
C LEU A 95 3.33 -16.35 16.52
N GLN A 96 2.48 -16.63 17.51
CA GLN A 96 2.81 -16.40 18.92
C GLN A 96 3.91 -17.32 19.45
N ARG A 97 4.13 -18.48 18.83
CA ARG A 97 5.22 -19.40 19.17
C ARG A 97 6.53 -19.08 18.48
N VAL A 98 6.57 -18.05 17.64
CA VAL A 98 7.81 -17.61 16.97
C VAL A 98 8.81 -17.13 18.01
N SER A 99 10.01 -17.72 17.99
CA SER A 99 11.12 -17.41 18.88
C SER A 99 12.31 -16.79 18.14
N MET A 100 12.45 -17.08 16.84
CA MET A 100 13.59 -16.61 16.04
C MET A 100 13.15 -16.08 14.69
N VAL A 101 13.80 -14.99 14.27
CA VAL A 101 13.66 -14.41 12.93
C VAL A 101 14.98 -14.46 12.19
N LYS A 102 14.95 -14.90 10.93
CA LYS A 102 16.10 -14.88 10.03
C LYS A 102 15.72 -14.16 8.75
N VAL A 103 16.35 -13.01 8.51
CA VAL A 103 16.26 -12.31 7.23
C VAL A 103 17.14 -13.04 6.22
N VAL A 104 16.57 -13.35 5.06
CA VAL A 104 17.29 -13.95 3.92
C VAL A 104 17.18 -13.01 2.71
N PRO A 105 18.09 -13.09 1.72
CA PRO A 105 17.98 -12.28 0.52
C PRO A 105 16.62 -12.50 -0.16
N GLY A 106 15.78 -11.45 -0.19
CA GLY A 106 14.44 -11.50 -0.77
C GLY A 106 13.36 -12.14 0.11
N GLY A 107 13.60 -12.39 1.40
CA GLY A 107 12.57 -12.99 2.24
C GLY A 107 12.86 -12.94 3.74
N LEU A 108 11.93 -13.52 4.49
CA LEU A 108 11.98 -13.60 5.94
C LEU A 108 11.55 -15.01 6.36
N VAL A 109 12.33 -15.62 7.23
CA VAL A 109 12.03 -16.94 7.80
C VAL A 109 11.82 -16.78 9.30
N LEU A 110 10.62 -17.12 9.77
CA LEU A 110 10.30 -17.20 11.19
C LEU A 110 10.41 -18.65 11.63
N THR A 111 11.05 -18.89 12.78
CA THR A 111 11.16 -20.22 13.39
C THR A 111 10.42 -20.22 14.72
N THR A 112 9.55 -21.19 14.92
CA THR A 112 8.81 -21.38 16.17
C THR A 112 9.64 -22.12 17.21
N SER A 113 9.18 -22.12 18.45
CA SER A 113 9.71 -22.96 19.53
C SER A 113 9.74 -24.45 19.20
N ASP A 114 8.83 -24.88 18.32
CA ASP A 114 8.66 -26.28 17.90
C ASP A 114 9.51 -26.62 16.67
N GLU A 115 10.45 -25.74 16.29
CA GLU A 115 11.31 -25.80 15.11
C GLU A 115 10.59 -25.72 13.74
N THR A 116 9.29 -25.42 13.73
CA THR A 116 8.53 -25.17 12.50
C THR A 116 8.96 -23.85 11.86
N LYS A 117 9.10 -23.84 10.53
CA LYS A 117 9.55 -22.67 9.76
C LYS A 117 8.43 -22.09 8.93
N LEU A 118 8.13 -20.81 9.16
CA LEU A 118 7.24 -20.01 8.32
C LEU A 118 8.10 -19.18 7.36
N VAL A 119 7.92 -19.40 6.06
CA VAL A 119 8.74 -18.76 5.02
C VAL A 119 7.92 -17.69 4.30
N PHE A 120 8.49 -16.50 4.23
CA PHE A 120 7.90 -15.35 3.56
C PHE A 120 8.85 -14.77 2.52
N ASN A 121 8.28 -14.28 1.41
CA ASN A 121 8.97 -13.52 0.37
C ASN A 121 8.73 -12.02 0.60
N THR A 122 9.68 -11.18 0.22
CA THR A 122 9.46 -9.73 0.27
C THR A 122 8.37 -9.33 -0.73
N ALA A 123 7.43 -8.50 -0.28
CA ALA A 123 6.50 -7.84 -1.17
C ALA A 123 7.29 -6.83 -2.00
N LYS A 124 7.78 -7.24 -3.17
CA LYS A 124 8.31 -6.29 -4.14
C LYS A 124 7.19 -5.30 -4.44
N LEU A 125 7.38 -4.05 -4.03
CA LEU A 125 6.56 -2.95 -4.55
C LEU A 125 6.65 -3.08 -6.07
N ARG A 126 5.54 -3.47 -6.71
CA ARG A 126 5.43 -3.34 -8.17
C ARG A 126 5.33 -1.86 -8.41
N PHE A 127 6.47 -1.18 -8.40
CA PHE A 127 6.61 0.14 -8.94
C PHE A 127 6.22 0.02 -10.42
N ALA A 128 4.96 0.31 -10.73
CA ALA A 128 4.55 0.71 -12.06
C ALA A 128 5.15 2.11 -12.34
N VAL A 129 6.48 2.23 -12.29
CA VAL A 129 7.20 3.37 -12.83
C VAL A 129 7.16 3.18 -14.35
N GLY A 130 6.03 3.55 -14.95
CA GLY A 130 5.80 3.22 -16.35
C GLY A 130 4.69 4.00 -17.07
N LEU A 131 4.03 4.98 -16.45
CA LEU A 131 2.99 5.78 -17.15
C LEU A 131 3.13 7.30 -17.06
N PHE A 132 4.18 7.83 -16.41
CA PHE A 132 4.40 9.29 -16.29
C PHE A 132 5.67 9.80 -16.97
N GLN A 133 6.15 9.11 -18.02
CA GLN A 133 7.32 9.54 -18.79
C GLN A 133 7.04 9.62 -20.30
N ARG A 134 5.90 10.20 -20.69
CA ARG A 134 5.57 10.43 -22.12
C ARG A 134 5.00 11.82 -22.48
N ILE A 135 5.15 12.86 -21.64
CA ILE A 135 4.73 14.23 -22.00
C ILE A 135 5.84 15.31 -21.82
N ARG A 136 7.13 14.95 -21.78
CA ARG A 136 8.24 15.95 -21.68
C ARG A 136 9.27 15.92 -22.82
N GLN A 137 8.91 15.48 -24.03
CA GLN A 137 9.85 15.50 -25.17
C GLN A 137 9.28 16.08 -26.47
N ARG A 138 8.19 16.85 -26.41
CA ARG A 138 7.76 17.69 -27.55
C ARG A 138 7.56 19.14 -27.12
N LEU A 139 8.62 19.81 -26.71
CA LEU A 139 8.72 21.24 -26.98
C LEU A 139 10.09 21.49 -27.62
N PRO A 140 10.14 21.98 -28.88
CA PRO A 140 11.39 22.42 -29.48
C PRO A 140 11.93 23.64 -28.73
N PRO A 141 13.26 23.86 -28.73
CA PRO A 141 13.84 25.07 -28.17
C PRO A 141 13.35 26.26 -28.98
N SER A 142 12.58 27.17 -28.37
CA SER A 142 12.24 28.45 -28.99
C SER A 142 13.50 29.30 -29.05
N THR A 143 14.19 29.22 -30.18
CA THR A 143 15.18 30.21 -30.61
C THR A 143 14.48 31.58 -30.61
N GLY A 144 15.11 32.56 -29.97
CA GLY A 144 14.55 33.89 -29.84
C GLY A 144 14.28 34.53 -31.19
N GLN A 145 13.01 34.89 -31.44
CA GLN A 145 12.67 36.02 -32.29
C GLN A 145 11.69 36.92 -31.52
N ARG A 146 12.15 38.14 -31.25
CA ARG A 146 11.32 39.24 -30.76
C ARG A 146 10.23 39.51 -31.79
N ALA A 147 9.00 39.14 -31.48
CA ALA A 147 7.81 39.67 -32.15
C ALA A 147 6.98 40.40 -31.11
N ASN A 148 7.10 41.73 -31.09
CA ASN A 148 6.27 42.59 -30.26
C ASN A 148 4.87 42.66 -30.89
N ARG A 149 3.98 41.74 -30.50
CA ARG A 149 2.58 41.76 -30.91
C ARG A 149 1.71 41.68 -29.66
N ILE A 150 1.19 42.84 -29.27
CA ILE A 150 0.25 42.98 -28.16
C ILE A 150 -1.06 42.28 -28.59
N TYR A 151 -1.29 41.07 -28.10
CA TYR A 151 -2.59 40.43 -28.18
C TYR A 151 -3.40 40.85 -26.95
N ARG A 152 -4.48 41.61 -27.19
CA ARG A 152 -5.46 41.99 -26.20
C ARG A 152 -6.23 40.73 -25.78
N LEU A 153 -5.93 40.17 -24.61
CA LEU A 153 -6.67 39.04 -24.05
C LEU A 153 -8.13 39.45 -23.82
N PRO A 154 -9.12 38.71 -24.34
CA PRO A 154 -10.50 38.93 -23.93
C PRO A 154 -10.64 38.50 -22.47
N LYS A 155 -11.17 39.39 -21.62
CA LYS A 155 -11.51 39.07 -20.23
C LYS A 155 -12.63 38.02 -20.23
N ALA A 156 -12.27 36.75 -20.13
CA ALA A 156 -13.23 35.67 -19.89
C ALA A 156 -13.82 35.85 -18.50
N ARG A 157 -15.09 36.27 -18.44
CA ARG A 157 -15.89 36.38 -17.23
C ARG A 157 -16.40 34.99 -16.90
N TRP A 158 -15.82 34.35 -15.89
CA TRP A 158 -16.31 33.08 -15.35
C TRP A 158 -17.74 33.26 -14.82
N ARG A 159 -18.70 32.58 -15.45
CA ARG A 159 -20.10 32.52 -14.99
C ARG A 159 -20.32 31.11 -14.43
N TRP A 160 -20.42 31.01 -13.11
CA TRP A 160 -20.84 29.78 -12.44
C TRP A 160 -22.28 29.48 -12.83
N GLN A 161 -22.51 28.35 -13.50
CA GLN A 161 -23.85 27.88 -13.84
C GLN A 161 -24.29 26.88 -12.77
N GLN A 162 -25.08 27.34 -11.80
CA GLN A 162 -25.80 26.48 -10.88
C GLN A 162 -26.88 25.74 -11.68
N ASN A 163 -26.74 24.43 -11.79
CA ASN A 163 -27.73 23.57 -12.43
C ASN A 163 -28.97 23.48 -11.53
N GLN A 164 -29.88 24.44 -11.64
CA GLN A 164 -31.24 24.31 -11.14
C GLN A 164 -32.06 23.64 -12.25
N THR A 165 -32.34 22.35 -12.11
CA THR A 165 -33.43 21.69 -12.83
C THR A 165 -34.75 22.32 -12.40
N GLN A 166 -35.22 23.30 -13.16
CA GLN A 166 -36.57 23.85 -13.07
C GLN A 166 -37.46 23.14 -14.08
N LEU A 167 -38.55 22.56 -13.55
CA LEU A 167 -39.71 22.07 -14.27
C LEU A 167 -40.27 23.15 -15.18
N THR A 168 -40.44 22.86 -16.48
CA THR A 168 -41.28 23.68 -17.35
C THR A 168 -42.31 22.80 -18.06
N LYS A 169 -43.56 22.97 -17.62
CA LYS A 169 -44.77 22.74 -18.42
C LYS A 169 -44.74 23.67 -19.64
N SER A 170 -45.07 23.14 -20.82
CA SER A 170 -45.65 23.91 -21.94
C SER A 170 -46.20 22.97 -23.01
N PRO A 171 -47.12 23.43 -23.89
CA PRO A 171 -48.38 22.73 -24.15
C PRO A 171 -48.46 22.14 -25.56
N SER A 172 -49.45 21.27 -25.72
CA SER A 172 -50.15 21.02 -26.99
C SER A 172 -49.32 20.49 -28.17
N PHE A 173 -49.19 19.16 -28.24
CA PHE A 173 -49.52 18.47 -29.49
C PHE A 173 -50.32 17.21 -29.17
N LEU A 174 -51.56 17.25 -29.64
CA LEU A 174 -52.62 16.27 -29.41
C LEU A 174 -52.54 15.25 -30.55
N VAL A 175 -51.82 14.15 -30.34
CA VAL A 175 -51.94 12.97 -31.21
C VAL A 175 -52.85 11.98 -30.49
N LEU A 176 -54.12 11.98 -30.92
CA LEU A 176 -55.06 10.91 -30.67
C LEU A 176 -54.57 9.66 -31.42
N MET A 177 -54.02 8.69 -30.71
CA MET A 177 -54.13 7.29 -31.10
C MET A 177 -54.97 6.61 -30.03
N ARG A 178 -56.27 6.50 -30.34
CA ARG A 178 -57.24 5.73 -29.55
C ARG A 178 -57.09 4.27 -29.96
N ASN A 179 -56.97 3.43 -28.93
CA ASN A 179 -57.46 2.06 -28.75
C ASN A 179 -57.46 1.10 -29.95
N ASP A 180 -56.90 -0.09 -29.74
CA ASP A 180 -57.74 -1.29 -29.63
C ASP A 180 -56.95 -2.44 -28.96
N ALA A 181 -57.26 -2.67 -27.69
CA ALA A 181 -57.01 -3.93 -27.01
C ALA A 181 -58.27 -4.24 -26.21
N LEU A 182 -59.26 -4.83 -26.88
CA LEU A 182 -60.36 -5.50 -26.21
C LEU A 182 -60.04 -7.00 -26.10
N LEU A 183 -60.26 -7.44 -24.87
CA LEU A 183 -60.18 -8.81 -24.32
C LEU A 183 -61.32 -9.69 -24.90
N PRO A 184 -61.39 -11.00 -24.56
CA PRO A 184 -61.70 -12.08 -25.48
C PRO A 184 -63.20 -12.44 -25.58
N ARG A 185 -63.50 -13.18 -26.66
CA ARG A 185 -64.45 -14.30 -26.81
C ARG A 185 -65.93 -14.11 -26.41
N GLU A 186 -66.74 -14.34 -27.46
CA GLU A 186 -68.13 -14.82 -27.55
C GLU A 186 -69.27 -13.80 -27.37
#